data_AF-A0A2W0ATD8-F1
#
_entry.id   AF-A0A2W0ATD8-F1
#
_cell.length_a   1.000
_cell.length_b   1.000
_cell.length_c   1.000
_cell.angle_alpha   90.00
_cell.angle_beta   90.00
_cell.angle_gamma   90.00
#
_symmetry.space_group_name_H-M   'P 1'
#
loop_
_entity.id
_entity.type
_entity.pdbx_description
1 polymer ?
#
loop_
_entity_poly.entity_id
_entity_poly.type
_entity_poly.pdbx_seq_one_letter_code
_entity_poly.pdbx_strand_id
1 'polypeptide(L)'
;APRQLDASRCIAYFTIEKRGAIPEEMREKIGRHVFGCDICQDVCPWNRKSPITTNPDFLPDSSLVNPDLAQLARISEQEFRHRFRGSPMSRAKYAGFLRNVAIAMANSNRSEYVADLEELAASEDPVVSDHAKWAINHLNAKKNQAQLSLLAEIAPSVARSE
;
A
#
# COMPACT_ATOMS: atom_id res chain seq x y z
N ALA A 1 5.46 24.35 10.89
CA ALA A 1 4.56 24.90 11.95
C ALA A 1 3.19 24.21 11.88
N PRO A 2 2.27 24.38 12.85
CA PRO A 2 0.93 23.80 12.80
C PRO A 2 0.17 24.23 11.54
N ARG A 3 -0.69 23.36 10.99
CA ARG A 3 -1.49 23.60 9.76
C ARG A 3 -0.65 23.85 8.48
N GLN A 4 0.61 23.42 8.47
CA GLN A 4 1.41 23.36 7.25
C GLN A 4 1.54 21.90 6.83
N LEU A 5 1.29 21.64 5.55
CA LEU A 5 1.40 20.31 4.97
C LEU A 5 2.50 20.32 3.91
N ASP A 6 3.48 19.43 4.06
CA ASP A 6 4.41 19.11 3.00
C ASP A 6 3.81 17.98 2.14
N ALA A 7 3.29 18.34 0.96
CA ALA A 7 2.67 17.40 0.04
C ALA A 7 3.66 16.33 -0.45
N SER A 8 4.96 16.64 -0.50
CA SER A 8 6.00 15.69 -0.94
C SER A 8 6.19 14.52 0.02
N ARG A 9 5.55 14.56 1.19
CA ARG A 9 5.58 13.50 2.22
C ARG A 9 4.18 12.98 2.58
N CYS A 10 3.12 13.51 1.95
CA CYS A 10 1.75 13.15 2.23
C CYS A 10 1.36 11.84 1.51
N ILE A 11 0.82 10.87 2.25
CA ILE A 11 0.37 9.59 1.69
C ILE A 11 -0.72 9.79 0.63
N ALA A 12 -1.69 10.67 0.88
CA ALA A 12 -2.74 10.98 -0.10
C ALA A 12 -2.18 11.60 -1.39
N TYR A 13 -1.16 12.46 -1.30
CA TYR A 13 -0.49 12.99 -2.49
C TYR A 13 0.20 11.86 -3.27
N PHE A 14 0.92 10.97 -2.59
CA PHE A 14 1.57 9.83 -3.24
C PHE A 14 0.58 8.91 -3.95
N THR A 15 -0.54 8.59 -3.31
CA THR A 15 -1.48 7.60 -3.83
C THR A 15 -2.46 8.15 -4.86
N ILE A 16 -2.72 9.47 -4.87
CA ILE A 16 -3.67 10.11 -5.79
C ILE A 16 -2.96 10.87 -6.93
N GLU A 17 -2.01 11.75 -6.63
CA GLU A 17 -1.49 12.74 -7.58
C GLU A 17 -0.11 12.40 -8.13
N LYS A 18 0.77 11.80 -7.31
CA LYS A 18 2.17 11.59 -7.68
C LYS A 18 2.27 10.66 -8.89
N ARG A 19 2.81 11.19 -9.98
CA ARG A 19 3.23 10.41 -11.16
C ARG A 19 4.67 9.94 -11.01
N GLY A 20 4.98 8.84 -11.67
CA GLY A 20 6.30 8.22 -11.61
C GLY A 20 6.54 7.50 -10.29
N ALA A 21 7.83 7.33 -9.95
CA ALA A 21 8.23 6.61 -8.77
C ALA A 21 7.92 7.36 -7.46
N ILE A 22 7.60 6.60 -6.42
CA ILE A 22 7.57 7.06 -5.03
C ILE A 22 8.97 6.81 -4.44
N PRO A 23 9.57 7.80 -3.73
CA PRO A 23 10.86 7.62 -3.07
C PRO A 23 10.86 6.40 -2.14
N GLU A 24 11.91 5.58 -2.20
CA GLU A 24 11.97 4.31 -1.46
C GLU A 24 11.78 4.49 0.04
N GLU A 25 12.33 5.55 0.63
CA GLU A 25 12.22 5.89 2.05
C GLU A 25 10.79 6.23 2.52
N MET A 26 9.86 6.39 1.57
CA MET A 26 8.44 6.63 1.82
C MET A 26 7.58 5.39 1.56
N ARG A 27 8.07 4.38 0.81
CA ARG A 27 7.27 3.20 0.42
C ARG A 27 6.76 2.42 1.63
N GLU A 28 7.60 2.17 2.64
CA GLU A 28 7.16 1.51 3.88
C GLU A 28 6.16 2.37 4.68
N LYS A 29 6.38 3.69 4.73
CA LYS A 29 5.57 4.63 5.51
C LYS A 29 4.15 4.82 4.97
N ILE A 30 3.91 4.46 3.70
CA ILE A 30 2.58 4.48 3.10
C ILE A 30 1.67 3.40 3.72
N GLY A 31 2.23 2.33 4.27
CA GLY A 31 1.43 1.21 4.79
C GLY A 31 0.61 0.54 3.69
N ARG A 32 -0.61 0.12 4.01
CA ARG A 32 -1.50 -0.59 3.07
C ARG A 32 -2.44 0.30 2.26
N HIS A 33 -2.18 1.61 2.20
CA HIS A 33 -3.04 2.55 1.49
C HIS A 33 -2.87 2.42 -0.03
N VAL A 34 -3.90 1.92 -0.72
CA VAL A 34 -3.93 1.88 -2.18
C VAL A 34 -4.36 3.23 -2.77
N PHE A 35 -5.25 3.96 -2.09
CA PHE A 35 -5.76 5.25 -2.54
C PHE A 35 -6.15 6.13 -1.34
N GLY A 36 -5.74 7.39 -1.35
CA GLY A 36 -6.01 8.34 -0.27
C GLY A 36 -5.30 8.02 1.05
N CYS A 37 -5.64 8.80 2.08
CA CYS A 37 -5.21 8.59 3.46
C CYS A 37 -6.07 9.46 4.39
N ASP A 38 -6.67 8.83 5.41
CA ASP A 38 -7.53 9.52 6.38
C ASP A 38 -6.93 9.58 7.79
N ILE A 39 -5.68 9.17 7.99
CA ILE A 39 -5.03 9.11 9.32
C ILE A 39 -5.16 10.45 10.07
N CYS A 40 -4.96 11.59 9.41
CA CYS A 40 -5.06 12.89 10.06
C CYS A 40 -6.50 13.26 10.47
N GLN A 41 -7.49 12.72 9.76
CA GLN A 41 -8.90 12.84 10.11
C GLN A 41 -9.29 11.86 11.21
N ASP A 42 -8.79 10.61 11.17
CA ASP A 42 -9.10 9.56 12.14
C ASP A 42 -8.60 9.89 13.55
N VAL A 43 -7.41 10.49 13.65
CA VAL A 43 -6.84 10.92 14.94
C VAL A 43 -7.44 12.24 15.45
N CYS A 44 -8.23 12.95 14.63
CA CYS A 44 -8.79 14.23 15.01
C CYS A 44 -9.89 14.03 16.08
N PRO A 45 -9.76 14.65 17.27
CA PRO A 45 -10.73 14.47 18.35
C PRO A 45 -12.12 15.01 18.01
N TRP A 46 -12.20 15.96 17.07
CA TRP A 46 -13.46 16.52 16.59
C TRP A 46 -14.21 15.55 15.67
N ASN A 47 -13.50 14.85 14.79
CA ASN A 47 -14.10 13.91 13.83
C ASN A 47 -14.68 12.67 14.50
N ARG A 48 -14.14 12.25 15.66
CA ARG A 48 -14.71 11.13 16.44
C ARG A 48 -16.19 11.33 16.80
N LYS A 49 -16.66 12.59 16.85
CA LYS A 49 -18.04 12.93 17.21
C LYS A 49 -18.92 13.24 15.99
N SER A 50 -18.38 13.16 14.78
CA SER A 50 -19.12 13.50 13.57
C SER A 50 -20.18 12.43 13.25
N PRO A 51 -21.39 12.84 12.85
CA PRO A 51 -22.43 11.89 12.46
C PRO A 51 -22.06 11.19 11.15
N ILE A 52 -22.39 9.90 11.05
CA ILE A 52 -22.27 9.15 9.79
C ILE A 52 -23.42 9.58 8.87
N THR A 53 -23.10 9.81 7.60
CA THR A 53 -24.10 10.17 6.59
C THR A 53 -25.12 9.06 6.37
N THR A 54 -26.36 9.45 6.15
CA THR A 54 -27.43 8.55 5.70
C THR A 54 -27.78 8.74 4.22
N ASN A 55 -27.13 9.69 3.54
CA ASN A 55 -27.32 9.89 2.12
C ASN A 55 -26.70 8.71 1.34
N PRO A 56 -27.51 7.95 0.56
CA PRO A 56 -27.03 6.81 -0.22
C PRO A 56 -25.89 7.14 -1.18
N ASP A 57 -25.83 8.36 -1.72
CA ASP A 57 -24.79 8.79 -2.67
C ASP A 57 -23.38 8.81 -2.05
N PHE A 58 -23.28 8.83 -0.72
CA PHE A 58 -22.03 8.83 0.03
C PHE A 58 -21.76 7.50 0.75
N LEU A 59 -22.59 6.48 0.56
CA LEU A 59 -22.31 5.15 1.09
C LEU A 59 -21.22 4.48 0.26
N PRO A 60 -20.25 3.79 0.89
CA PRO A 60 -19.22 3.10 0.15
C PRO A 60 -19.81 1.90 -0.58
N ASP A 61 -19.30 1.64 -1.79
CA ASP A 61 -19.48 0.34 -2.44
C ASP A 61 -18.73 -0.72 -1.59
N SER A 62 -19.47 -1.69 -1.05
CA SER A 62 -18.92 -2.72 -0.17
C SER A 62 -17.84 -3.57 -0.86
N SER A 63 -17.88 -3.68 -2.19
CA SER A 63 -16.84 -4.38 -2.97
C SER A 63 -15.51 -3.62 -3.02
N LEU A 64 -15.50 -2.34 -2.63
CA LEU A 64 -14.33 -1.47 -2.56
C LEU A 64 -13.86 -1.21 -1.12
N VAL A 65 -14.55 -1.76 -0.12
CA VAL A 65 -14.12 -1.72 1.28
C VAL A 65 -13.14 -2.87 1.53
N ASN A 66 -11.86 -2.54 1.70
CA ASN A 66 -10.77 -3.52 1.91
C ASN A 66 -10.76 -4.66 0.85
N PRO A 67 -10.69 -4.34 -0.45
CA PRO A 67 -10.66 -5.34 -1.51
C PRO A 67 -9.41 -6.21 -1.42
N ASP A 68 -9.49 -7.41 -2.00
CA ASP A 68 -8.34 -8.32 -2.10
C ASP A 68 -7.25 -7.70 -3.00
N LEU A 69 -6.07 -7.51 -2.43
CA LEU A 69 -4.92 -6.96 -3.15
C LEU A 69 -4.52 -7.83 -4.35
N ALA A 70 -4.62 -9.16 -4.25
CA ALA A 70 -4.27 -10.06 -5.35
C ALA A 70 -5.19 -9.83 -6.57
N GLN A 71 -6.49 -9.65 -6.33
CA GLN A 71 -7.44 -9.29 -7.39
C GLN A 71 -7.13 -7.92 -7.99
N LEU A 72 -6.75 -6.94 -7.16
CA LEU A 72 -6.37 -5.61 -7.64
C LEU A 72 -5.08 -5.63 -8.47
N ALA A 73 -4.10 -6.46 -8.12
CA ALA A 73 -2.84 -6.58 -8.88
C ALA A 73 -3.06 -7.17 -10.28
N ARG A 74 -4.06 -8.04 -10.44
CA ARG A 74 -4.39 -8.72 -11.71
C ARG A 74 -5.37 -7.94 -12.58
N ILE A 75 -5.83 -6.78 -12.15
CA ILE A 75 -6.80 -5.98 -12.90
C ILE A 75 -6.18 -5.51 -14.23
N SER A 76 -6.89 -5.67 -15.34
CA SER A 76 -6.44 -5.13 -16.62
C SER A 76 -6.68 -3.62 -16.68
N GLU A 77 -6.02 -2.91 -17.60
CA GLU A 77 -6.26 -1.48 -17.78
C GLU A 77 -7.72 -1.19 -18.19
N GLN A 78 -8.30 -2.05 -19.04
CA GLN A 78 -9.69 -1.92 -19.45
C GLN A 78 -10.64 -2.06 -18.26
N GLU A 79 -10.41 -3.07 -17.41
CA GLU A 79 -11.22 -3.31 -16.21
C GLU A 79 -11.04 -2.17 -15.20
N PHE A 80 -9.82 -1.68 -14.99
CA PHE A 80 -9.56 -0.50 -14.16
C PHE A 80 -10.36 0.73 -14.64
N ARG A 81 -10.34 1.01 -15.95
CA ARG A 81 -11.08 2.13 -16.54
C ARG A 81 -12.58 1.95 -16.40
N HIS A 82 -13.09 0.73 -16.54
CA HIS A 82 -14.50 0.42 -16.40
C HIS A 82 -14.94 0.57 -14.93
N ARG A 83 -14.28 -0.16 -14.02
CA ARG A 83 -14.61 -0.23 -12.60
C ARG A 83 -14.51 1.11 -11.87
N PHE A 84 -13.52 1.93 -12.22
CA PHE A 84 -13.26 3.21 -11.53
C PHE A 84 -13.68 4.44 -12.34
N ARG A 85 -14.51 4.24 -13.37
CA ARG A 85 -15.07 5.36 -14.15
C ARG A 85 -15.90 6.27 -13.25
N GLY A 86 -15.65 7.57 -13.34
CA GLY A 86 -16.40 8.56 -12.55
C GLY A 86 -16.04 8.60 -11.06
N SER A 87 -15.13 7.74 -10.59
CA SER A 87 -14.63 7.80 -9.22
C SER A 87 -13.32 8.60 -9.13
N PRO A 88 -12.98 9.14 -7.95
CA PRO A 88 -11.69 9.78 -7.71
C PRO A 88 -10.49 8.87 -7.98
N MET A 89 -10.66 7.54 -7.93
CA MET A 89 -9.57 6.60 -8.20
C MET A 89 -8.97 6.72 -9.60
N SER A 90 -9.77 7.17 -10.58
CA SER A 90 -9.28 7.45 -11.93
C SER A 90 -8.14 8.49 -11.97
N ARG A 91 -7.99 9.31 -10.91
CA ARG A 91 -6.89 10.26 -10.75
C ARG A 91 -5.55 9.60 -10.54
N ALA A 92 -5.48 8.42 -9.92
CA ALA A 92 -4.21 7.70 -9.71
C ALA A 92 -3.60 7.21 -11.03
N LYS A 93 -4.43 7.03 -12.07
CA LYS A 93 -4.11 6.33 -13.33
C LYS A 93 -3.75 4.86 -13.09
N TYR A 94 -3.82 4.06 -14.15
CA TYR A 94 -3.63 2.61 -14.04
C TYR A 94 -2.25 2.23 -13.48
N ALA A 95 -1.17 2.79 -14.04
CA ALA A 95 0.19 2.55 -13.53
C ALA A 95 0.39 3.00 -12.08
N GLY A 96 -0.14 4.19 -11.72
CA GLY A 96 -0.07 4.68 -10.35
C GLY A 96 -0.86 3.83 -9.36
N PHE A 97 -2.00 3.29 -9.80
CA PHE A 97 -2.80 2.34 -9.03
C PHE A 97 -2.04 1.04 -8.77
N LEU A 98 -1.51 0.37 -9.81
CA LEU A 98 -0.75 -0.88 -9.65
C LEU A 98 0.51 -0.68 -8.79
N ARG A 99 1.21 0.44 -8.97
CA ARG A 99 2.32 0.86 -8.10
C ARG A 99 1.91 0.91 -6.63
N ASN A 100 0.75 1.50 -6.32
CA ASN A 100 0.26 1.57 -4.94
C ASN A 100 -0.14 0.18 -4.41
N VAL A 101 -0.73 -0.68 -5.25
CA VAL A 101 -1.06 -2.07 -4.90
C VAL A 101 0.21 -2.84 -4.52
N ALA A 102 1.28 -2.72 -5.31
CA ALA A 102 2.56 -3.37 -5.01
C ALA A 102 3.14 -2.92 -3.65
N ILE A 103 3.08 -1.61 -3.35
CA ILE A 103 3.48 -1.09 -2.03
C ILE A 103 2.61 -1.67 -0.91
N ALA A 104 1.28 -1.71 -1.10
CA ALA A 104 0.36 -2.24 -0.10
C ALA A 104 0.57 -3.74 0.16
N MET A 105 0.89 -4.52 -0.88
CA MET A 105 1.26 -5.93 -0.78
C MET A 105 2.54 -6.11 0.04
N ALA A 106 3.59 -5.35 -0.26
CA ALA A 106 4.84 -5.39 0.51
C ALA A 106 4.60 -5.09 2.00
N ASN A 107 3.88 -3.99 2.27
CA ASN A 107 3.61 -3.52 3.63
C ASN A 107 2.60 -4.41 4.39
N SER A 108 1.97 -5.39 3.72
CA SER A 108 1.18 -6.41 4.40
C SER A 108 2.02 -7.48 5.09
N ASN A 109 3.31 -7.59 4.75
CA ASN A 109 4.23 -8.67 5.17
C ASN A 109 3.73 -10.09 4.84
N ARG A 110 2.85 -10.24 3.84
CA ARG A 110 2.32 -11.54 3.41
C ARG A 110 3.07 -12.05 2.19
N SER A 111 3.80 -13.15 2.36
CA SER A 111 4.60 -13.78 1.28
C SER A 111 3.76 -14.42 0.17
N GLU A 112 2.45 -14.61 0.39
CA GLU A 112 1.54 -15.14 -0.64
C GLU A 112 1.44 -14.24 -1.88
N TYR A 113 1.73 -12.95 -1.74
CA TYR A 113 1.68 -11.98 -2.84
C TYR A 113 2.89 -12.02 -3.78
N VAL A 114 3.92 -12.83 -3.48
CA VAL A 114 5.17 -12.83 -4.28
C VAL A 114 4.89 -13.16 -5.75
N ALA A 115 4.03 -14.15 -6.04
CA ALA A 115 3.71 -14.50 -7.43
C ALA A 115 3.01 -13.36 -8.18
N ASP A 116 2.07 -12.66 -7.55
CA ASP A 116 1.40 -11.50 -8.15
C ASP A 116 2.38 -10.34 -8.38
N LEU A 117 3.33 -10.15 -7.47
CA LEU A 117 4.37 -9.14 -7.60
C LEU A 117 5.38 -9.50 -8.69
N GLU A 118 5.68 -10.78 -8.93
CA GLU A 118 6.56 -11.21 -10.03
C GLU A 118 5.96 -10.85 -11.40
N GLU A 119 4.64 -11.04 -11.57
CA GLU A 119 3.92 -10.61 -12.77
C GLU A 119 3.96 -9.08 -12.94
N LEU A 120 3.73 -8.32 -11.87
CA LEU A 120 3.87 -6.87 -11.91
C LEU A 120 5.31 -6.41 -12.18
N ALA A 121 6.31 -7.15 -11.69
CA ALA A 121 7.73 -6.87 -11.93
C ALA A 121 8.11 -7.07 -13.39
N ALA A 122 7.36 -7.88 -14.14
CA ALA A 122 7.52 -8.09 -15.58
C ALA A 122 6.79 -7.04 -16.45
N SER A 123 6.06 -6.09 -15.86
CA SER A 123 5.36 -5.04 -16.58
C SER A 123 6.31 -4.20 -17.46
N GLU A 124 5.84 -3.81 -18.65
CA GLU A 124 6.54 -2.84 -19.53
C GLU A 124 6.58 -1.42 -18.94
N ASP A 125 5.69 -1.10 -18.00
CA ASP A 125 5.73 0.18 -17.29
C ASP A 125 6.86 0.15 -16.25
N PRO A 126 7.90 0.99 -16.39
CA PRO A 126 9.08 0.94 -15.52
C PRO A 126 8.75 1.31 -14.07
N VAL A 127 7.70 2.10 -13.82
CA VAL A 127 7.27 2.47 -12.47
C VAL A 127 6.63 1.28 -11.79
N VAL A 128 5.74 0.58 -12.48
CA VAL A 128 5.11 -0.65 -11.93
C VAL A 128 6.17 -1.70 -11.65
N SER A 129 7.03 -1.96 -12.64
CA SER A 129 8.12 -2.95 -12.54
C SER A 129 9.06 -2.66 -11.36
N ASP A 130 9.51 -1.41 -11.21
CA ASP A 130 10.41 -1.00 -10.12
C ASP A 130 9.80 -1.21 -8.73
N HIS A 131 8.53 -0.83 -8.54
CA HIS A 131 7.89 -0.94 -7.23
C HIS A 131 7.56 -2.39 -6.87
N ALA A 132 7.24 -3.21 -7.86
CA ALA A 132 7.04 -4.64 -7.66
C ALA A 132 8.35 -5.36 -7.28
N LYS A 133 9.48 -5.03 -7.93
CA LYS A 133 10.80 -5.55 -7.55
C LYS A 133 11.19 -5.15 -6.13
N TRP A 134 10.98 -3.88 -5.78
CA TRP A 134 11.17 -3.42 -4.40
C TRP A 134 10.28 -4.19 -3.42
N ALA A 135 9.01 -4.41 -3.76
CA ALA A 135 8.07 -5.13 -2.91
C ALA A 135 8.50 -6.58 -2.64
N ILE A 136 8.98 -7.29 -3.67
CA ILE A 136 9.54 -8.65 -3.54
C ILE A 136 10.75 -8.64 -2.59
N ASN A 137 11.69 -7.72 -2.82
CA ASN A 137 12.88 -7.60 -1.98
C ASN A 137 12.53 -7.30 -0.52
N HIS A 138 11.54 -6.43 -0.29
CA HIS A 138 11.05 -6.10 1.04
C HIS A 138 10.45 -7.32 1.75
N LEU A 139 9.58 -8.08 1.08
CA LEU A 139 8.97 -9.29 1.65
C LEU A 139 10.03 -10.36 1.98
N ASN A 140 11.01 -10.55 1.09
CA ASN A 140 12.12 -11.48 1.32
C ASN A 140 12.98 -11.06 2.53
N ALA A 141 13.31 -9.77 2.64
CA ALA A 141 14.04 -9.25 3.79
C ALA A 141 13.28 -9.46 5.12
N LYS A 142 11.96 -9.22 5.13
CA LYS A 142 11.10 -9.43 6.30
C LYS A 142 11.02 -10.90 6.70
N LYS A 143 10.88 -11.80 5.72
CA LYS A 143 10.89 -13.26 5.95
C LYS A 143 12.22 -13.70 6.58
N ASN A 144 13.34 -13.25 6.04
CA ASN A 144 14.68 -13.57 6.56
C ASN A 144 14.86 -13.04 7.99
N GLN A 145 14.42 -11.80 8.26
CA GLN A 145 14.46 -11.21 9.60
C GLN A 145 13.63 -12.03 10.59
N ALA A 146 12.42 -12.44 10.23
CA ALA A 146 11.57 -13.27 11.08
C ALA A 146 12.22 -14.64 11.38
N GLN A 147 12.84 -15.27 10.38
CA GLN A 147 13.54 -16.54 10.55
C GLN A 147 14.77 -16.41 11.47
N LEU A 148 15.55 -15.34 11.33
CA LEU A 148 16.71 -15.07 12.19
C LEU A 148 16.28 -14.83 13.65
N SER A 149 15.22 -14.06 13.87
CA SER A 149 14.68 -13.83 15.23
C SER A 149 14.22 -15.14 15.87
N LEU A 150 13.49 -15.98 15.13
CA LEU A 150 13.05 -17.29 15.61
C LEU A 150 14.22 -18.20 15.99
N LEU A 151 15.28 -18.23 15.16
CA LEU A 151 16.49 -18.99 15.46
C LEU A 151 17.22 -18.46 16.71
N ALA A 152 17.26 -17.15 16.92
CA ALA A 152 17.87 -16.52 18.10
C ALA A 152 17.09 -16.82 19.39
N GLU A 153 15.75 -16.94 19.32
CA GLU A 153 14.90 -17.32 20.45
C GLU A 153 15.03 -18.80 20.83
N ILE A 154 15.28 -19.68 19.86
CA ILE A 154 15.43 -21.12 20.07
C ILE A 154 16.87 -21.50 20.48
N ALA A 155 17.86 -20.67 20.16
CA ALA A 155 19.24 -20.90 20.57
C ALA A 155 19.33 -20.91 22.12
N PRO A 156 19.68 -22.05 22.76
CA PRO A 156 19.84 -22.08 24.20
C PRO A 156 20.93 -21.09 24.62
N SER A 157 20.81 -20.53 25.82
CA SER A 157 21.78 -19.63 26.44
C SER A 157 23.11 -20.34 26.73
N VAL A 158 23.87 -20.70 25.69
CA VAL A 158 25.20 -21.30 25.81
C VAL A 158 26.22 -20.17 25.80
N ALA A 159 26.18 -19.31 26.81
CA ALA A 159 27.27 -18.38 27.15
C ALA A 159 26.97 -17.60 28.44
N ARG A 160 26.92 -18.28 29.59
CA ARG A 160 27.26 -17.68 30.90
C ARG A 160 27.89 -18.73 31.80
N SER A 161 29.17 -18.98 31.57
CA SER A 161 30.06 -19.68 32.50
C SER A 161 31.46 -19.08 32.36
N GLU A 162 31.68 -18.00 33.10
CA GLU A 162 32.98 -17.60 33.67
C GLU A 162 32.74 -17.13 35.10
#